data_AF-A0A9D4WIY1-F1
#
_entry.id   AF-A0A9D4WIY1-F1
#
_cell.length_a   1.000
_cell.length_b   1.000
_cell.length_c   1.000
_cell.angle_alpha   90.00
_cell.angle_beta   90.00
_cell.angle_gamma   90.00
#
_symmetry.space_group_name_H-M   'P 1'
#
loop_
_entity.id
_entity.type
_entity.pdbx_description
1 polymer ?
#
loop_
_entity_poly.entity_id
_entity_poly.type
_entity_poly.pdbx_seq_one_letter_code
_entity_poly.pdbx_strand_id
1 'polypeptide(L)'
;KIKFSQSPSFVETVTYEGRFEIISLKGSVFIGTNESEQKRVGGVKGSFVSLSNSHVFGGKIVDVLIAATSVQIILGSFYSEDREVVLSDPNEPHVEGPSNPLSVVHPST
;
A
#
# COMPACT_ATOMS: atom_id res chain seq x y z
N LYS A 1 -25.21 -1.12 -10.54
CA LYS A 1 -25.24 0.12 -9.75
C LYS A 1 -23.85 0.30 -9.14
N ILE A 2 -23.32 1.52 -9.03
CA ILE A 2 -22.05 1.84 -8.38
C ILE A 2 -22.29 2.96 -7.37
N LYS A 3 -21.69 2.89 -6.17
CA LYS A 3 -21.81 3.91 -5.13
C LYS A 3 -20.45 4.53 -4.82
N PHE A 4 -20.39 5.86 -4.80
CA PHE A 4 -19.17 6.62 -4.48
C PHE A 4 -19.38 7.59 -3.34
N SER A 5 -18.36 7.79 -2.51
CA SER A 5 -18.22 9.00 -1.70
C SER A 5 -17.28 9.99 -2.40
N GLN A 6 -17.78 11.20 -2.70
CA GLN A 6 -17.08 12.20 -3.52
C GLN A 6 -16.45 13.34 -2.69
N SER A 7 -16.93 13.59 -1.47
CA SER A 7 -16.34 14.55 -0.52
C SER A 7 -15.75 13.84 0.71
N PRO A 8 -14.69 14.39 1.34
CA PRO A 8 -14.18 13.91 2.63
C PRO A 8 -15.05 14.36 3.81
N SER A 9 -15.85 15.41 3.63
CA SER A 9 -16.65 16.06 4.65
C SER A 9 -18.13 15.83 4.38
N PHE A 10 -18.75 15.07 5.29
CA PHE A 10 -20.12 14.58 5.27
C PHE A 10 -20.44 13.49 4.24
N VAL A 11 -21.30 12.58 4.69
CA VAL A 11 -21.67 11.28 4.13
C VAL A 11 -22.47 11.43 2.82
N GLU A 12 -21.92 12.14 1.84
CA GLU A 12 -22.56 12.27 0.54
C GLU A 12 -22.11 11.11 -0.34
N THR A 13 -22.99 10.11 -0.42
CA THR A 13 -22.82 8.98 -1.33
C THR A 13 -23.69 9.19 -2.56
N VAL A 14 -23.08 9.17 -3.73
CA VAL A 14 -23.78 9.24 -5.02
C VAL A 14 -23.90 7.82 -5.59
N THR A 15 -25.10 7.46 -6.05
CA THR A 15 -25.36 6.17 -6.71
C THR A 15 -25.54 6.39 -8.21
N TYR A 16 -24.77 5.65 -9.01
CA TYR A 16 -24.89 5.62 -10.47
C TYR A 16 -25.44 4.27 -10.93
N GLU A 17 -26.48 4.30 -11.76
CA GLU A 17 -27.10 3.11 -12.34
C GLU A 17 -26.87 3.06 -13.85
N GLY A 18 -26.51 1.88 -14.37
CA GLY A 18 -26.18 1.71 -15.78
C GLY A 18 -25.01 0.76 -16.00
N ARG A 19 -24.53 0.75 -17.25
CA ARG A 19 -23.28 0.10 -17.66
C ARG A 19 -22.22 1.16 -17.86
N PHE A 20 -21.06 0.89 -17.30
CA PHE A 20 -19.96 1.84 -17.24
C PHE A 20 -18.67 1.13 -17.63
N GLU A 21 -17.82 1.82 -18.35
CA GLU A 21 -16.45 1.37 -18.59
C GLU A 21 -15.56 1.83 -17.45
N ILE A 22 -14.68 0.93 -16.99
CA ILE A 22 -13.69 1.22 -15.94
C ILE A 22 -12.52 1.93 -16.61
N ILE A 23 -12.35 3.22 -16.34
CA ILE A 23 -11.22 4.00 -16.87
C ILE A 23 -9.99 3.83 -15.99
N SER A 24 -10.18 3.83 -14.67
CA SER A 24 -9.11 3.51 -13.73
C SER A 24 -9.66 2.95 -12.43
N LEU A 25 -8.91 2.02 -11.84
CA LEU A 25 -9.16 1.47 -10.52
C LEU A 25 -7.84 1.49 -9.74
N LYS A 26 -7.84 2.13 -8.58
CA LYS A 26 -6.64 2.29 -7.75
C LYS A 26 -6.99 2.07 -6.29
N GLY A 27 -6.08 1.46 -5.55
CA GLY A 27 -6.24 1.27 -4.11
C GLY A 27 -4.95 0.80 -3.50
N SER A 28 -4.82 0.99 -2.20
CA SER A 28 -3.71 0.47 -1.42
C SER A 28 -4.22 -0.06 -0.09
N VAL A 29 -3.50 -1.05 0.43
CA VAL A 29 -3.70 -1.60 1.75
C VAL A 29 -2.35 -1.65 2.44
N PHE A 30 -2.33 -1.17 3.67
CA PHE A 30 -1.21 -1.36 4.58
C PHE A 30 -1.62 -2.38 5.64
N ILE A 31 -0.83 -3.43 5.75
CA ILE A 31 -1.00 -4.48 6.75
C ILE A 31 0.26 -4.41 7.59
N GLY A 32 0.10 -4.03 8.85
CA GLY A 32 1.20 -4.06 9.80
C GLY A 32 1.69 -5.47 10.05
N THR A 33 2.96 -5.58 10.42
CA THR A 33 3.66 -6.87 10.65
C THR A 33 3.42 -7.43 12.04
N ASN A 34 3.01 -6.58 12.99
CA ASN A 34 2.78 -6.94 14.38
C ASN A 34 1.29 -6.85 14.73
N GLU A 35 0.84 -7.66 15.70
CA GLU A 35 -0.55 -7.64 16.21
C GLU A 35 -1.00 -6.25 16.72
N SER A 36 -0.04 -5.38 17.08
CA SER A 36 -0.28 -4.00 17.53
C SER A 36 -0.42 -2.98 16.39
N GLU A 37 0.03 -3.33 15.17
CA GLU A 37 -0.01 -2.41 14.05
C GLU A 37 -1.37 -2.45 13.35
N GLN A 38 -2.07 -1.32 13.39
CA GLN A 38 -3.40 -1.22 12.82
C GLN A 38 -3.36 -1.36 11.29
N LYS A 39 -4.14 -2.30 10.75
CA LYS A 39 -4.44 -2.37 9.31
C LYS A 39 -5.04 -1.04 8.84
N ARG A 40 -4.40 -0.40 7.86
CA ARG A 40 -4.90 0.83 7.23
C ARG A 40 -5.28 0.52 5.79
N VAL A 41 -6.58 0.54 5.51
CA VAL A 41 -7.10 0.36 4.14
C VAL A 41 -7.35 1.73 3.54
N GLY A 42 -6.57 2.11 2.51
CA GLY A 42 -6.77 3.36 1.77
C GLY A 42 -8.09 3.38 0.97
N GLY A 43 -8.70 2.20 0.81
CA GLY A 43 -9.91 1.98 0.04
C GLY A 43 -9.62 1.92 -1.46
N VAL A 44 -10.62 1.48 -2.22
CA VAL A 44 -10.55 1.49 -3.68
C VAL A 44 -11.23 2.75 -4.20
N LYS A 45 -10.53 3.49 -5.05
CA LYS A 45 -11.04 4.63 -5.80
C LYS A 45 -11.07 4.28 -7.28
N GLY A 46 -12.01 4.84 -8.00
CA GLY A 46 -12.07 4.62 -9.44
C GLY A 46 -12.69 5.79 -10.18
N SER A 47 -12.46 5.76 -11.49
CA SER A 47 -13.10 6.64 -12.48
C SER A 47 -13.76 5.79 -13.55
N PHE A 48 -14.94 6.20 -13.95
CA PHE A 48 -15.83 5.45 -14.83
C PHE A 48 -16.44 6.39 -15.85
N VAL A 49 -16.68 5.89 -17.04
CA VAL A 49 -17.44 6.61 -18.07
C VAL A 49 -18.73 5.87 -18.37
N SER A 50 -19.81 6.63 -18.46
CA SER A 50 -21.10 6.09 -18.90
C SER A 50 -21.11 5.85 -20.40
N LEU A 51 -21.52 4.64 -20.79
CA LEU A 51 -21.63 4.24 -22.19
C LEU A 51 -22.76 4.97 -22.92
N SER A 52 -23.78 5.46 -22.22
CA SER A 52 -24.97 6.08 -22.84
C SER A 52 -24.87 7.59 -23.00
N ASN A 53 -24.09 8.27 -22.16
CA ASN A 53 -24.07 9.73 -22.12
C ASN A 53 -22.66 10.34 -22.03
N SER A 54 -21.59 9.54 -22.17
CA SER A 54 -20.18 9.96 -22.18
C SER A 54 -19.73 10.78 -20.95
N HIS A 55 -20.50 10.79 -19.86
CA HIS A 55 -20.10 11.49 -18.64
C HIS A 55 -19.12 10.64 -17.84
N VAL A 56 -18.06 11.29 -17.35
CA VAL A 56 -17.07 10.70 -16.45
C VAL A 56 -17.43 11.05 -15.01
N PHE A 57 -17.37 10.06 -14.13
CA PHE A 57 -17.55 10.25 -12.69
C PHE A 57 -16.55 9.37 -11.93
N GLY A 58 -16.33 9.66 -10.65
CA GLY A 58 -15.39 8.90 -9.83
C GLY A 58 -15.37 9.32 -8.37
N GLY A 59 -14.60 8.58 -7.58
CA GLY A 59 -14.49 8.78 -6.14
C GLY A 59 -14.07 7.50 -5.43
N LYS A 60 -14.17 7.50 -4.10
CA LYS A 60 -13.99 6.27 -3.31
C LYS A 60 -15.22 5.40 -3.46
N ILE A 61 -15.03 4.15 -3.82
CA ILE A 61 -16.09 3.16 -3.93
C ILE A 61 -16.44 2.72 -2.51
N VAL A 62 -17.71 2.86 -2.12
CA VAL A 62 -18.17 2.60 -0.74
C VAL A 62 -18.99 1.32 -0.59
N ASP A 63 -19.22 0.61 -1.68
CA ASP A 63 -20.02 -0.62 -1.73
C ASP A 63 -19.45 -1.57 -2.81
N VAL A 64 -20.11 -2.69 -3.06
CA VAL A 64 -19.67 -3.69 -4.05
C VAL A 64 -19.68 -3.10 -5.47
N LEU A 65 -18.55 -3.27 -6.17
CA LEU A 65 -18.45 -3.05 -7.61
C LEU A 65 -18.59 -4.40 -8.32
N ILE A 66 -19.68 -4.55 -9.09
CA ILE A 66 -19.92 -5.75 -9.90
C ILE A 66 -19.54 -5.44 -11.35
N ALA A 67 -18.59 -6.19 -11.90
CA ALA A 67 -18.20 -6.06 -13.28
C ALA A 67 -19.23 -6.70 -14.22
N ALA A 68 -19.52 -6.05 -15.34
CA ALA A 68 -20.43 -6.59 -16.36
C ALA A 68 -19.76 -7.67 -17.24
N THR A 69 -18.44 -7.70 -17.27
CA THR A 69 -17.59 -8.64 -18.01
C THR A 69 -16.39 -9.02 -17.13
N SER A 70 -15.55 -9.96 -17.60
CA SER A 70 -14.30 -10.28 -16.92
C SER A 70 -13.41 -9.05 -16.77
N VAL A 71 -12.82 -8.86 -15.58
CA VAL A 71 -11.88 -7.79 -15.26
C VAL A 71 -10.60 -8.43 -14.72
N GLN A 72 -9.46 -8.04 -15.29
CA GLN A 72 -8.15 -8.43 -14.78
C GLN A 72 -7.67 -7.41 -13.74
N ILE A 73 -7.15 -7.90 -12.63
CA ILE A 73 -6.59 -7.07 -11.56
C ILE A 73 -5.18 -7.54 -11.29
N ILE A 74 -4.24 -6.60 -11.24
CA ILE A 74 -2.85 -6.85 -10.86
C ILE A 74 -2.65 -6.26 -9.47
N LEU A 75 -2.16 -7.08 -8.54
CA LEU A 75 -1.84 -6.66 -7.17
C LEU A 75 -0.33 -6.69 -6.97
N GLY A 76 0.24 -5.56 -6.53
CA GLY A 76 1.63 -5.47 -6.08
C GLY A 76 1.70 -5.38 -4.57
N SER A 77 2.62 -6.13 -3.97
CA SER A 77 2.96 -6.03 -2.54
C SER A 77 4.40 -5.54 -2.39
N PHE A 78 4.63 -4.73 -1.36
CA PHE A 78 5.94 -4.20 -1.01
C PHE A 78 6.14 -4.37 0.48
N TYR A 79 7.30 -4.86 0.89
CA TYR A 79 7.66 -4.96 2.30
C TYR A 79 8.25 -3.63 2.77
N SER A 80 7.78 -3.15 3.92
CA SER A 80 8.41 -2.04 4.63
C SER A 80 9.47 -2.66 5.56
N GLU A 81 10.75 -2.45 5.26
CA GLU A 81 11.84 -2.79 6.18
C GLU A 81 11.92 -1.67 7.22
N ASP A 82 11.48 -1.93 8.45
CA ASP A 82 11.77 -1.05 9.57
C ASP A 82 13.28 -1.12 9.81
N ARG A 83 14.01 -0.15 9.28
CA ARG A 83 15.38 0.09 9.71
C ARG A 83 15.31 0.58 11.14
N GLU A 84 15.60 -0.29 12.09
CA GLU A 84 15.94 0.12 13.44
C GLU A 84 17.12 1.10 13.32
N VAL A 85 16.84 2.39 13.48
CA VAL A 85 17.89 3.37 13.71
C VAL A 85 18.40 3.04 15.10
N VAL A 86 19.43 2.20 15.17
CA VAL A 86 20.23 2.05 16.37
C VAL A 86 20.78 3.44 16.65
N LEU A 87 20.11 4.18 17.53
CA LEU A 87 20.69 5.35 18.17
C LEU A 87 21.78 4.78 19.05
N SER A 88 22.98 4.63 18.49
CA SER A 88 24.19 4.38 19.27
C SER A 88 24.25 5.50 20.31
N ASP A 89 24.04 5.13 21.57
CA ASP A 89 24.12 6.06 22.68
C ASP A 89 25.51 6.72 22.63
N PRO A 90 25.61 8.06 22.49
CA PRO A 90 26.90 8.72 22.30
C PRO A 90 27.81 8.66 23.55
N ASN A 91 27.39 7.97 24.62
CA ASN A 91 28.08 7.87 25.90
C ASN A 91 28.58 6.45 26.24
N GLU A 92 28.53 5.47 25.34
CA GLU A 92 29.25 4.21 25.62
C GLU A 92 30.78 4.42 25.53
N PRO A 93 31.55 4.14 26.60
CA PRO A 93 32.99 4.22 26.52
C PRO A 93 33.51 3.18 25.53
N HIS A 94 34.23 3.67 24.52
CA HIS A 94 34.89 2.84 23.52
C HIS A 94 35.94 1.95 24.20
N VAL A 95 35.61 0.68 24.43
CA VAL A 95 36.62 -0.33 24.81
C VAL A 95 37.24 -0.83 23.53
N GLU A 96 38.37 -0.23 23.18
CA GLU A 96 39.25 -0.68 22.09
C GLU A 96 39.78 -2.09 22.44
N GLY A 97 39.10 -3.11 21.92
CA GLY A 97 39.60 -4.50 21.95
C GLY A 97 40.83 -4.63 21.05
N PRO A 98 41.80 -5.49 21.41
CA PRO A 98 43.10 -5.51 20.77
C PRO A 98 42.98 -5.81 19.27
N SER A 99 43.57 -4.94 18.47
CA SER A 99 43.72 -5.07 17.03
C SER A 99 44.40 -6.41 16.72
N ASN A 100 43.70 -7.33 16.06
CA ASN A 100 44.29 -8.59 15.64
C ASN A 100 44.71 -8.45 14.16
N PRO A 101 46.00 -8.26 13.84
CA PRO A 101 46.44 -8.19 12.46
C PRO A 101 46.47 -9.61 11.88
N LEU A 102 45.89 -9.75 10.70
CA LEU A 102 45.85 -10.97 9.92
C LEU A 102 47.25 -11.57 9.66
N SER A 103 47.27 -12.92 9.66
CA SER A 103 48.15 -13.84 8.92
C SER A 103 49.52 -14.20 9.54
N VAL A 104 49.75 -15.51 9.79
CA VAL A 104 50.61 -16.37 8.96
C VAL A 104 50.32 -17.85 9.28
N VAL A 105 49.89 -18.61 8.27
CA VAL A 105 49.85 -20.08 8.28
C VAL A 105 51.28 -20.62 8.13
N HIS A 106 51.74 -21.47 9.04
CA HIS A 106 52.95 -22.28 8.83
C HIS A 106 52.60 -23.61 8.16
N PRO A 107 53.34 -24.06 7.13
CA PRO A 107 53.18 -25.41 6.59
C PRO A 107 53.92 -26.42 7.47
N SER A 108 53.24 -27.51 7.84
CA SER A 108 53.82 -28.66 8.52
C SER A 108 54.78 -29.40 7.58
N THR A 109 55.97 -29.77 8.07
CA THR A 109 56.82 -30.79 7.45
C THR A 109 56.39 -32.17 7.92
#